data_AF-A0A427YRP3-F1
#
_entry.id   AF-A0A427YRP3-F1
#
_cell.length_a   1.000
_cell.length_b   1.000
_cell.length_c   1.000
_cell.angle_alpha   90.00
_cell.angle_beta   90.00
_cell.angle_gamma   90.00
#
_symmetry.space_group_name_H-M   'P 1'
#
loop_
_entity.id
_entity.type
_entity.pdbx_description
1 polymer ?
#
loop_
_entity_poly.entity_id
_entity_poly.type
_entity_poly.pdbx_seq_one_letter_code
_entity_poly.pdbx_strand_id
1 'polypeptide(L)'
;MSFLPSFRSLPLTTRLPLAGSSVNTPLAAAGVRSLSSTSLRLRAPVPSSPLTPPRSAGSHSATSGASGSGQGSSSSAKRPTPTMVWYREIVPAMVPILLLSTTIFLSLSLLRTHLSHAKSLEESSARIAELEGELDRVKRQQRRAIERERKQRERILPIVVEKVLQKVGAMQGSEHEEDEEDVKHAPLLV
;
A
#
# COMPACT_ATOMS: atom_id res chain seq x y z
N MET A 1 44.26 -30.45 18.81
CA MET A 1 42.79 -30.54 18.72
C MET A 1 42.35 -29.86 17.45
N SER A 2 42.00 -30.68 16.48
CA SER A 2 41.46 -30.36 15.16
C SER A 2 40.02 -29.88 15.30
N PHE A 3 39.57 -28.90 14.50
CA PHE A 3 38.34 -28.96 13.68
C PHE A 3 38.20 -27.68 12.83
N LEU A 4 37.87 -27.89 11.55
CA LEU A 4 37.99 -26.99 10.41
C LEU A 4 36.91 -25.89 10.31
N PRO A 5 37.14 -24.81 9.55
CA PRO A 5 36.08 -23.95 9.02
C PRO A 5 35.35 -24.64 7.86
N SER A 6 34.01 -24.65 7.91
CA SER A 6 33.14 -25.26 6.89
C SER A 6 33.05 -24.36 5.64
N PHE A 7 33.63 -24.86 4.55
CA PHE A 7 33.40 -24.43 3.17
C PHE A 7 32.05 -24.97 2.66
N ARG A 8 31.18 -24.08 2.17
CA ARG A 8 30.04 -24.35 1.25
C ARG A 8 29.63 -23.00 0.68
N SER A 9 29.37 -22.74 -0.59
CA SER A 9 29.45 -23.44 -1.87
C SER A 9 29.22 -22.32 -2.91
N LEU A 10 29.98 -22.28 -4.00
CA LEU A 10 29.78 -21.35 -5.12
C LEU A 10 28.49 -21.68 -5.90
N PRO A 11 27.94 -20.70 -6.66
CA PRO A 11 26.76 -20.89 -7.51
C PRO A 11 27.15 -21.39 -8.90
N LEU A 12 26.53 -22.47 -9.37
CA LEU A 12 26.64 -22.93 -10.75
C LEU A 12 25.26 -23.42 -11.25
N THR A 13 24.59 -22.61 -12.05
CA THR A 13 23.58 -23.12 -12.99
C THR A 13 23.40 -22.15 -14.16
N THR A 14 23.99 -22.59 -15.26
CA THR A 14 23.71 -22.24 -16.65
C THR A 14 22.27 -22.61 -17.02
N ARG A 15 21.52 -21.72 -17.67
CA ARG A 15 20.60 -22.08 -18.77
C ARG A 15 20.32 -20.89 -19.68
N LEU A 16 20.62 -21.10 -20.97
CA LEU A 16 20.29 -20.24 -22.12
C LEU A 16 18.79 -20.35 -22.48
N PRO A 17 18.24 -19.34 -23.19
CA PRO A 17 16.88 -19.35 -23.72
C PRO A 17 16.82 -20.01 -25.10
N LEU A 18 15.77 -20.80 -25.36
CA LEU A 18 15.39 -21.22 -26.70
C LEU A 18 13.91 -20.88 -26.95
N ALA A 19 13.66 -20.41 -28.16
CA ALA A 19 12.39 -19.91 -28.67
C ALA A 19 11.24 -20.93 -28.63
N GLY A 20 10.00 -20.42 -28.59
CA GLY A 20 8.80 -21.22 -28.78
C GLY A 20 7.51 -20.42 -28.63
N SER A 21 6.95 -20.01 -29.76
CA SER A 21 5.56 -19.56 -29.92
C SER A 21 4.59 -20.64 -29.43
N SER A 22 3.60 -20.30 -28.59
CA SER A 22 2.23 -20.81 -28.71
C SER A 22 1.30 -20.13 -27.71
N VAL A 23 0.18 -19.65 -28.25
CA VAL A 23 -1.13 -19.47 -27.61
C VAL A 23 -1.39 -20.52 -26.52
N ASN A 24 -1.68 -20.05 -25.30
CA ASN A 24 -2.86 -20.45 -24.54
C ASN A 24 -2.91 -19.71 -23.19
N THR A 25 -3.96 -18.91 -23.04
CA THR A 25 -4.49 -18.43 -21.78
C THR A 25 -4.93 -19.63 -20.95
N PRO A 26 -4.45 -19.74 -19.70
CA PRO A 26 -5.42 -20.02 -18.65
C PRO A 26 -5.30 -19.01 -17.51
N LEU A 27 -6.46 -18.41 -17.27
CA LEU A 27 -6.95 -17.93 -15.98
C LEU A 27 -6.38 -18.76 -14.81
N ALA A 28 -5.40 -18.21 -14.09
CA ALA A 28 -4.95 -18.76 -12.82
C ALA A 28 -4.46 -17.63 -11.93
N ALA A 29 -5.18 -17.47 -10.83
CA ALA A 29 -4.96 -16.55 -9.73
C ALA A 29 -3.48 -16.41 -9.33
N ALA A 30 -2.88 -15.26 -9.63
CA ALA A 30 -1.59 -14.87 -9.09
C ALA A 30 -1.83 -14.09 -7.80
N GLY A 31 -1.67 -14.81 -6.67
CA GLY A 31 -1.74 -14.27 -5.33
C GLY A 31 -0.71 -13.15 -5.10
N VAL A 32 -1.23 -11.99 -4.74
CA VAL A 32 -0.48 -10.90 -4.11
C VAL A 32 0.10 -11.40 -2.79
N ARG A 33 1.40 -11.67 -2.78
CA ARG A 33 2.17 -11.93 -1.56
C ARG A 33 2.34 -10.62 -0.79
N SER A 34 1.40 -10.36 0.10
CA SER A 34 1.49 -9.35 1.15
C SER A 34 2.51 -9.81 2.19
N LEU A 35 3.64 -9.12 2.29
CA LEU A 35 4.61 -9.27 3.39
C LEU A 35 4.45 -8.05 4.31
N SER A 36 3.49 -8.12 5.22
CA SER A 36 3.38 -7.20 6.35
C SER A 36 3.63 -7.98 7.63
N SER A 37 4.89 -8.01 8.07
CA SER A 37 5.29 -8.54 9.37
C SER A 37 5.11 -7.46 10.42
N THR A 38 3.91 -7.37 11.00
CA THR A 38 3.62 -6.49 12.13
C THR A 38 3.76 -7.30 13.42
N SER A 39 4.97 -7.33 13.97
CA SER A 39 5.25 -7.93 15.27
C SER A 39 4.62 -7.09 16.38
N LEU A 40 3.46 -7.52 16.90
CA LEU A 40 2.91 -7.02 18.17
C LEU A 40 3.68 -7.67 19.31
N ARG A 41 4.63 -6.93 19.91
CA ARG A 41 5.29 -7.35 21.14
C ARG A 41 4.30 -7.30 22.30
N LEU A 42 4.01 -8.47 22.87
CA LEU A 42 3.33 -8.65 24.14
C LEU A 42 4.09 -7.90 25.24
N ARG A 43 3.38 -7.00 25.93
CA ARG A 43 3.84 -6.32 27.14
C ARG A 43 3.72 -7.28 28.32
N ALA A 44 4.84 -7.45 29.03
CA ALA A 44 4.98 -8.31 30.20
C ALA A 44 4.09 -7.88 31.40
N PRO A 45 3.74 -8.83 32.30
CA PRO A 45 2.94 -8.56 33.49
C PRO A 45 3.79 -7.91 34.60
N VAL A 46 3.21 -6.91 35.28
CA VAL A 46 3.77 -6.31 36.49
C VAL A 46 3.26 -7.07 37.73
N PRO A 47 4.14 -7.50 38.66
CA PRO A 47 3.72 -8.00 39.96
C PRO A 47 3.59 -6.84 40.96
N SER A 48 2.41 -6.65 41.54
CA SER A 48 2.20 -5.73 42.66
C SER A 48 1.60 -6.47 43.86
N SER A 49 2.30 -6.33 44.98
CA SER A 49 2.22 -7.05 46.26
C SER A 49 0.87 -7.06 46.99
N PRO A 50 0.64 -8.03 47.90
CA PRO A 50 -0.49 -8.03 48.82
C PRO A 50 -0.25 -7.09 49.99
N LEU A 51 -1.12 -6.09 50.16
CA LEU A 51 -1.18 -5.27 51.37
C LEU A 51 -2.30 -5.76 52.27
N THR A 52 -1.88 -6.28 53.41
CA THR A 52 -2.64 -6.61 54.61
C THR A 52 -3.41 -5.40 55.16
N PRO A 53 -4.69 -5.54 55.53
CA PRO A 53 -5.37 -4.53 56.35
C PRO A 53 -5.14 -4.81 57.85
N PRO A 54 -4.79 -3.79 58.67
CA PRO A 54 -4.82 -3.92 60.11
C PRO A 54 -6.26 -3.89 60.65
N ARG A 55 -6.56 -4.86 61.52
CA ARG A 55 -7.69 -4.84 62.45
C ARG A 55 -7.56 -3.62 63.37
N SER A 56 -8.54 -2.73 63.34
CA SER A 56 -8.75 -1.70 64.36
C SER A 56 -9.93 -2.11 65.23
N ALA A 57 -9.62 -2.53 66.45
CA ALA A 57 -10.57 -2.60 67.55
C ALA A 57 -10.93 -1.15 67.96
N GLY A 58 -12.22 -0.84 67.99
CA GLY A 58 -12.74 0.45 68.42
C GLY A 58 -14.09 0.24 69.11
N SER A 59 -14.03 0.12 70.42
CA SER A 59 -15.14 -0.06 71.35
C SER A 59 -15.51 1.28 71.97
N HIS A 60 -16.67 1.89 71.68
CA HIS A 60 -17.22 2.96 72.51
C HIS A 60 -18.76 2.95 72.57
N SER A 61 -19.24 2.67 73.78
CA SER A 61 -20.31 3.34 74.54
C SER A 61 -21.72 3.47 73.97
N ALA A 62 -22.65 2.86 74.71
CA ALA A 62 -24.06 3.20 74.80
C ALA A 62 -24.29 4.65 75.26
N THR A 63 -25.33 5.31 74.74
CA THR A 63 -26.12 6.30 75.49
C THR A 63 -27.59 6.28 75.03
N SER A 64 -28.47 6.18 76.00
CA SER A 64 -29.92 6.18 75.99
C SER A 64 -30.58 7.48 75.50
N GLY A 65 -31.77 7.32 74.89
CA GLY A 65 -32.99 8.10 75.12
C GLY A 65 -33.04 9.61 74.82
N ALA A 66 -33.98 10.03 73.98
CA ALA A 66 -34.97 11.06 74.33
C ALA A 66 -36.00 11.24 73.20
N SER A 67 -37.25 11.25 73.63
CA SER A 67 -38.47 11.57 72.90
C SER A 67 -38.45 13.00 72.34
N GLY A 68 -38.89 13.16 71.10
CA GLY A 68 -39.13 14.46 70.47
C GLY A 68 -40.15 14.32 69.36
N SER A 69 -41.41 14.60 69.70
CA SER A 69 -42.52 14.72 68.76
C SER A 69 -42.34 15.94 67.86
N GLY A 70 -42.46 15.74 66.55
CA GLY A 70 -42.31 16.80 65.55
C GLY A 70 -42.68 16.31 64.15
N GLN A 71 -43.98 16.27 63.89
CA GLN A 71 -44.70 16.16 62.62
C GLN A 71 -43.91 16.50 61.32
N GLY A 72 -43.97 15.62 60.32
CA GLY A 72 -43.63 15.98 58.92
C GLY A 72 -43.27 14.82 57.99
N SER A 73 -44.29 14.17 57.40
CA SER A 73 -44.27 13.43 56.12
C SER A 73 -43.14 12.41 55.81
N SER A 74 -43.46 11.13 56.07
CA SER A 74 -43.28 9.98 55.16
C SER A 74 -42.33 10.10 53.96
N SER A 75 -41.05 9.83 54.19
CA SER A 75 -40.32 8.73 53.52
C SER A 75 -39.11 8.43 54.39
N SER A 76 -38.72 7.17 54.53
CA SER A 76 -37.70 6.72 55.48
C SER A 76 -36.30 7.26 55.14
N ALA A 77 -36.03 8.50 55.55
CA ALA A 77 -34.75 9.19 55.44
C ALA A 77 -33.76 8.56 56.42
N LYS A 78 -33.09 7.50 55.97
CA LYS A 78 -31.93 6.91 56.63
C LYS A 78 -30.91 8.04 56.85
N ARG A 79 -30.43 8.22 58.09
CA ARG A 79 -29.43 9.24 58.42
C ARG A 79 -28.28 9.13 57.41
N PRO A 80 -27.90 10.23 56.74
CA PRO A 80 -26.85 10.17 55.73
C PRO A 80 -25.58 9.66 56.38
N THR A 81 -25.01 8.61 55.80
CA THR A 81 -23.72 8.09 56.26
C THR A 81 -22.65 9.17 56.06
N PRO A 82 -21.60 9.24 56.89
CA PRO A 82 -20.53 10.22 56.73
C PRO A 82 -19.92 10.25 55.32
N THR A 83 -19.88 9.09 54.65
CA THR A 83 -19.46 8.97 53.26
C THR A 83 -20.37 9.71 52.27
N MET A 84 -21.68 9.77 52.53
CA MET A 84 -22.64 10.45 51.66
C MET A 84 -22.48 11.98 51.73
N VAL A 85 -22.14 12.51 52.90
CA VAL A 85 -21.80 13.94 53.08
C VAL A 85 -20.53 14.27 52.30
N TRP A 86 -19.50 13.41 52.39
CA TRP A 86 -18.26 13.58 51.63
C TRP A 86 -18.49 13.62 50.10
N TYR A 87 -19.30 12.70 49.55
CA TYR A 87 -19.60 12.74 48.11
C TYR A 87 -20.36 14.00 47.67
N ARG A 88 -21.24 14.52 48.53
CA ARG A 88 -22.01 15.75 48.24
C ARG A 88 -21.14 16.99 48.16
N GLU A 89 -20.06 17.04 48.93
CA GLU A 89 -19.19 18.21 48.99
C GLU A 89 -18.01 18.09 48.01
N ILE A 90 -17.37 16.92 47.90
CA ILE A 90 -16.15 16.76 47.11
C ILE A 90 -16.44 16.55 45.63
N VAL A 91 -17.44 15.73 45.26
CA VAL A 91 -17.65 15.36 43.85
C VAL A 91 -18.00 16.55 42.96
N PRO A 92 -18.91 17.46 43.35
CA PRO A 92 -19.23 18.62 42.53
C PRO A 92 -18.02 19.54 42.28
N ALA A 93 -17.08 19.59 43.22
CA ALA A 93 -15.85 20.38 43.07
C ALA A 93 -14.83 19.73 42.10
N MET A 94 -14.86 18.41 41.94
CA MET A 94 -13.95 17.68 41.03
C MET A 94 -14.43 17.63 39.58
N VAL A 95 -15.75 17.62 39.35
CA VAL A 95 -16.34 17.50 38.00
C VAL A 95 -15.80 18.55 37.01
N PRO A 96 -15.69 19.85 37.35
CA PRO A 96 -15.19 20.85 36.41
C PRO A 96 -13.75 20.60 35.98
N ILE A 97 -12.89 20.13 36.89
CA ILE A 97 -11.48 19.87 36.63
C ILE A 97 -11.33 18.69 35.67
N LEU A 98 -12.11 17.62 35.89
CA LEU A 98 -12.13 16.47 35.00
C LEU A 98 -12.68 16.81 33.61
N LEU A 99 -13.72 17.66 33.54
CA LEU A 99 -14.25 18.15 32.28
C LEU A 99 -13.20 18.98 31.53
N LEU A 100 -12.53 19.93 32.19
CA LEU A 100 -11.46 20.70 31.56
C LEU A 100 -10.35 19.81 31.04
N SER A 101 -9.87 18.87 31.86
CA SER A 101 -8.85 17.89 31.46
C SER A 101 -9.26 17.12 30.21
N THR A 102 -10.49 16.60 30.21
CA THR A 102 -11.02 15.80 29.10
C THR A 102 -11.18 16.64 27.83
N THR A 103 -11.71 17.87 27.95
CA THR A 103 -11.84 18.79 26.83
C THR A 103 -10.49 19.17 26.23
N ILE A 104 -9.52 19.55 27.07
CA ILE A 104 -8.17 19.90 26.63
C ILE A 104 -7.50 18.68 25.97
N PHE A 105 -7.57 17.51 26.61
CA PHE A 105 -7.00 16.29 26.08
C PHE A 105 -7.60 15.89 24.73
N LEU A 106 -8.92 15.96 24.59
CA LEU A 106 -9.62 15.69 23.33
C LEU A 106 -9.24 16.71 22.26
N SER A 107 -9.20 18.00 22.60
CA SER A 107 -8.84 19.06 21.66
C SER A 107 -7.42 18.86 21.12
N LEU A 108 -6.47 18.52 21.99
CA LEU A 108 -5.08 18.28 21.60
C LEU A 108 -4.93 16.98 20.80
N SER A 109 -5.65 15.93 21.18
CA SER A 109 -5.66 14.65 20.46
C SER A 109 -6.24 14.79 19.05
N LEU A 110 -7.30 15.57 18.91
CA LEU A 110 -7.93 15.87 17.63
C LEU A 110 -6.97 16.69 16.75
N LEU A 111 -6.35 17.74 17.33
CA LEU A 111 -5.40 18.60 16.63
C LEU A 111 -4.17 17.82 16.15
N ARG A 112 -3.62 16.94 16.99
CA ARG A 112 -2.52 16.04 16.60
C ARG A 112 -2.89 15.17 15.41
N THR A 113 -4.09 14.59 15.42
CA THR A 113 -4.57 13.72 14.33
C THR A 113 -4.77 14.52 13.05
N HIS A 114 -5.37 15.71 13.15
CA HIS A 114 -5.59 16.61 12.02
C HIS A 114 -4.27 17.05 11.37
N LEU A 115 -3.29 17.49 12.18
CA LEU A 115 -1.98 17.89 11.68
C LEU A 115 -1.22 16.71 11.05
N SER A 116 -1.30 15.52 11.64
CA SER A 116 -0.69 14.31 11.07
C SER A 116 -1.32 13.97 9.72
N HIS A 117 -2.64 14.11 9.58
CA HIS A 117 -3.34 13.83 8.33
C HIS A 117 -3.03 14.89 7.26
N ALA A 118 -3.06 16.18 7.63
CA ALA A 118 -2.73 17.29 6.74
C ALA A 118 -1.30 17.15 6.17
N LYS A 119 -0.34 16.82 7.03
CA LYS A 119 1.04 16.55 6.60
C LYS A 119 1.13 15.35 5.66
N SER A 120 0.44 14.25 5.98
CA SER A 120 0.41 13.05 5.13
C SER A 120 -0.19 13.33 3.74
N LEU A 121 -1.23 14.17 3.68
CA LEU A 121 -1.84 14.62 2.42
C LEU A 121 -0.87 15.46 1.60
N GLU A 122 -0.15 16.39 2.24
CA GLU A 122 0.85 17.21 1.58
C GLU A 122 1.97 16.34 0.98
N GLU A 123 2.53 15.41 1.77
CA GLU A 123 3.54 14.46 1.29
C GLU A 123 3.04 13.59 0.13
N SER A 124 1.80 13.11 0.22
CA SER A 124 1.17 12.33 -0.86
C SER A 124 0.99 13.15 -2.13
N SER A 125 0.55 14.41 -2.00
CA SER A 125 0.36 15.32 -3.14
C SER A 125 1.70 15.66 -3.82
N ALA A 126 2.75 15.88 -3.04
CA ALA A 126 4.10 16.11 -3.55
C ALA A 126 4.61 14.88 -4.31
N ARG A 127 4.37 13.67 -3.77
CA ARG A 127 4.75 12.42 -4.45
C ARG A 127 3.98 12.20 -5.74
N ILE A 128 2.69 12.54 -5.78
CA ILE A 128 1.88 12.50 -7.01
C ILE A 128 2.47 13.45 -8.04
N ALA A 129 2.76 14.70 -7.67
CA ALA A 129 3.32 15.68 -8.60
C ALA A 129 4.69 15.24 -9.16
N GLU A 130 5.52 14.60 -8.34
CA GLU A 130 6.79 14.01 -8.79
C GLU A 130 6.56 12.91 -9.82
N LEU A 131 5.68 11.95 -9.52
CA LEU A 131 5.37 10.83 -10.41
C LEU A 131 4.68 11.29 -11.70
N GLU A 132 3.79 12.27 -11.62
CA GLU A 132 3.19 12.91 -12.78
C GLU A 132 4.27 13.57 -13.66
N GLY A 133 5.26 14.22 -13.05
CA GLY A 133 6.42 14.78 -13.74
C GLY A 133 7.27 13.72 -14.45
N GLU A 134 7.49 12.56 -13.84
CA GLU A 134 8.19 11.44 -14.46
C GLU A 134 7.41 10.86 -15.63
N LEU A 135 6.10 10.66 -15.46
CA LEU A 135 5.19 10.16 -16.48
C LEU A 135 5.18 11.09 -17.70
N ASP A 136 5.17 12.39 -17.45
CA ASP A 136 5.30 13.43 -18.47
C ASP A 136 6.62 13.36 -19.24
N ARG A 137 7.74 13.16 -18.54
CA ARG A 137 9.05 12.98 -19.17
C ARG A 137 9.06 11.76 -20.08
N VAL A 138 8.54 10.63 -19.61
CA VAL A 138 8.46 9.39 -20.39
C VAL A 138 7.56 9.56 -21.61
N LYS A 139 6.37 10.17 -21.45
CA LYS A 139 5.47 10.47 -22.57
C LYS A 139 6.14 11.36 -23.62
N ARG A 140 6.87 12.39 -23.20
CA ARG A 140 7.63 13.26 -24.12
C ARG A 140 8.74 12.49 -24.84
N GLN A 141 9.45 11.60 -24.15
CA GLN A 141 10.49 10.77 -24.75
C GLN A 141 9.89 9.80 -25.78
N GLN A 142 8.78 9.13 -25.47
CA GLN A 142 8.08 8.25 -26.41
C GLN A 142 7.60 9.01 -27.64
N ARG A 143 6.97 10.18 -27.47
CA ARG A 143 6.54 11.02 -28.60
C ARG A 143 7.72 11.39 -29.51
N ARG A 144 8.86 11.76 -28.93
CA ARG A 144 10.10 12.04 -29.69
C ARG A 144 10.64 10.80 -30.40
N ALA A 145 10.57 9.63 -29.78
CA ALA A 145 11.01 8.37 -30.39
C ALA A 145 10.15 8.01 -31.61
N ILE A 146 8.82 8.07 -31.46
CA ILE A 146 7.87 7.83 -32.55
C ILE A 146 8.09 8.81 -33.70
N GLU A 147 8.33 10.09 -33.40
CA GLU A 147 8.61 11.09 -34.45
C GLU A 147 9.91 10.79 -35.21
N ARG A 148 10.96 10.34 -34.52
CA ARG A 148 12.22 9.92 -35.16
C ARG A 148 12.00 8.71 -36.06
N GLU A 149 11.27 7.72 -35.56
CA GLU A 149 10.96 6.51 -36.32
C GLU A 149 10.12 6.84 -37.57
N ARG A 150 9.11 7.70 -37.43
CA ARG A 150 8.32 8.19 -38.57
C ARG A 150 9.20 8.89 -39.61
N LYS A 151 10.09 9.79 -39.20
CA LYS A 151 11.02 10.48 -40.10
C LYS A 151 11.99 9.51 -40.79
N GLN A 152 12.41 8.44 -40.11
CA GLN A 152 13.25 7.40 -40.73
C GLN A 152 12.47 6.60 -41.77
N ARG A 153 11.24 6.21 -41.46
CA ARG A 153 10.34 5.51 -42.40
C ARG A 153 10.12 6.36 -43.65
N GLU A 154 9.86 7.65 -43.51
CA GLU A 154 9.68 8.58 -44.65
C GLU A 154 10.90 8.65 -45.58
N ARG A 155 12.13 8.50 -45.06
CA ARG A 155 13.36 8.46 -45.88
C ARG A 155 13.60 7.12 -46.57
N ILE A 156 13.13 6.03 -45.98
CA ILE A 156 13.34 4.67 -46.51
C ILE A 156 12.32 4.34 -47.60
N LEU A 157 11.10 4.88 -47.51
CA LEU A 157 10.04 4.70 -48.50
C LEU A 157 10.50 4.87 -49.97
N PRO A 158 11.20 5.94 -50.40
CA PRO A 158 11.61 6.09 -51.79
C PRO A 158 12.54 4.97 -52.26
N ILE A 159 13.50 4.54 -51.43
CA ILE A 159 14.44 3.46 -51.79
C ILE A 159 13.71 2.12 -51.95
N VAL A 160 12.75 1.85 -51.06
CA VAL A 160 11.94 0.62 -51.15
C VAL A 160 11.05 0.68 -52.38
N VAL A 161 10.44 1.84 -52.66
CA VAL A 161 9.59 2.04 -53.85
C VAL A 161 10.41 1.87 -55.13
N GLU A 162 11.61 2.44 -55.24
CA GLU A 162 12.51 2.24 -56.38
C GLU A 162 12.86 0.76 -56.56
N LYS A 163 13.23 0.05 -55.47
CA LYS A 163 13.51 -1.39 -55.54
C LYS A 163 12.31 -2.22 -55.94
N VAL A 164 11.11 -1.86 -55.46
CA VAL A 164 9.86 -2.54 -55.84
C VAL A 164 9.53 -2.27 -57.31
N LEU A 165 9.63 -1.02 -57.77
CA LEU A 165 9.41 -0.64 -59.17
C LEU A 165 10.43 -1.30 -60.09
N GLN A 166 11.70 -1.38 -59.70
CA GLN A 166 12.73 -2.07 -60.47
C GLN A 166 12.46 -3.57 -60.54
N LYS A 167 12.02 -4.18 -59.44
CA LYS A 167 11.66 -5.61 -59.41
C LYS A 167 10.41 -5.90 -60.25
N VAL A 168 9.38 -5.05 -60.18
CA VAL A 168 8.16 -5.18 -60.98
C VAL A 168 8.44 -4.89 -62.46
N GLY A 169 9.26 -3.89 -62.77
CA GLY A 169 9.69 -3.57 -64.14
C GLY A 169 10.56 -4.67 -64.77
N ALA A 170 11.48 -5.26 -63.99
CA ALA A 170 12.25 -6.42 -64.44
C ALA A 170 11.38 -7.67 -64.66
N MET A 171 10.27 -7.78 -63.92
CA MET A 171 9.30 -8.88 -64.05
C MET A 171 8.30 -8.67 -65.21
N GLN A 172 8.15 -7.42 -65.69
CA GLN A 172 7.38 -7.09 -66.89
C GLN A 172 8.22 -7.11 -68.17
N GLY A 173 9.55 -6.98 -68.06
CA GLY A 173 10.49 -7.11 -69.18
C GLY A 173 10.91 -8.54 -69.51
N SER A 174 10.55 -9.53 -68.69
CA SER A 174 10.91 -10.94 -68.91
C SER A 174 9.86 -11.75 -69.70
N GLU A 175 8.84 -11.11 -70.26
CA GLU A 175 7.77 -11.82 -71.00
C GLU A 175 7.77 -11.56 -72.51
N HIS A 176 8.81 -10.94 -73.09
CA HIS A 176 8.78 -10.59 -74.53
C HIS A 176 10.12 -10.70 -75.27
N GLU A 177 10.86 -11.81 -75.11
CA GLU A 177 12.03 -12.07 -75.97
C GLU A 177 12.41 -13.56 -76.05
N GLU A 178 11.43 -14.45 -76.29
CA GLU A 178 11.70 -15.82 -76.74
C GLU A 178 10.58 -16.24 -77.71
N ASP A 179 10.66 -15.84 -78.98
CA ASP A 179 9.92 -16.46 -80.11
C ASP A 179 10.32 -15.76 -81.42
N GLU A 180 11.44 -16.15 -82.03
CA GLU A 180 11.83 -15.95 -83.46
C GLU A 180 13.34 -16.25 -83.56
N GLU A 181 13.91 -17.11 -84.39
CA GLU A 181 13.50 -17.96 -85.49
C GLU A 181 14.55 -19.10 -85.55
N ASP A 182 14.13 -20.36 -85.58
CA ASP A 182 15.03 -21.45 -86.00
C ASP A 182 14.26 -22.46 -86.86
N VAL A 183 13.76 -21.98 -88.00
CA VAL A 183 13.24 -22.83 -89.07
C VAL A 183 13.67 -22.26 -90.41
N LYS A 184 14.77 -22.78 -90.95
CA LYS A 184 14.98 -23.10 -92.39
C LYS A 184 16.41 -23.58 -92.60
N HIS A 185 16.56 -24.86 -92.97
CA HIS A 185 17.18 -25.30 -94.24
C HIS A 185 17.55 -26.79 -94.14
N ALA A 186 16.67 -27.66 -94.62
CA ALA A 186 17.04 -29.00 -95.09
C ALA A 186 17.04 -28.97 -96.64
N PRO A 187 18.13 -29.36 -97.32
CA PRO A 187 18.15 -29.46 -98.76
C PRO A 187 17.58 -30.81 -99.21
N LEU A 188 16.74 -30.75 -100.24
CA LEU A 188 16.29 -31.86 -101.07
C LEU A 188 17.49 -32.61 -101.66
N LEU A 189 17.51 -33.95 -101.52
CA LEU A 189 18.28 -34.83 -102.39
C LEU A 189 17.34 -35.59 -103.32
N VAL A 190 17.66 -35.47 -104.61
CA VAL A 190 17.17 -36.22 -105.76
C VAL A 190 17.63 -37.67 -105.68
#